data_AF-A0AAR2LQ64-F1
#
_entry.id   AF-A0AAR2LQ64-F1
#
_cell.length_a   1.000
_cell.length_b   1.000
_cell.length_c   1.000
_cell.angle_alpha   90.00
_cell.angle_beta   90.00
_cell.angle_gamma   90.00
#
_symmetry.space_group_name_H-M   'P 1'
#
loop_
_entity.id
_entity.type
_entity.pdbx_description
1 polymer ?
#
loop_
_entity_poly.entity_id
_entity_poly.type
_entity_poly.pdbx_seq_one_letter_code
_entity_poly.pdbx_strand_id
1 'polypeptide(L)'
;RNCSPFSKCRELHGNQLPRTLLLMHRWYVSSTELAGKLLMIYPLPRTRLKICYLMRYWIVEFPAEFDLDLGLIRLTEEFRDVAAQLGCDQHLKLLDISTIPSYDWMRKLTQRKKQVKKGKASLLFDHLEPIELAEHLTFLEYKSIRRISFTDYQSYVVHGCLVDNPTLERSIALFNGVSQWVQLMVLSKLTPQHRAHVISKFIHVAQKLLHLQNFNTLMAVVGGLSHSSISRLKETHSHLSPDVTKIWSEMTELVSSNGNYCAYRKTYSECEGFKIPILGVHLKDLIAVHVVFPDWVEDSKVNIVKMQQLYLTFSELVALQSMAAQVEPNMDLIYLLTLSLDLYYTEDEIYELSLLREPRNPKSLVSLMCLHMEFLSFLFSHVKSVFRNYDHDHDGYISQEDFESIAANFPFLDSFCVLDKDQDGLISKDEMMAYFLRANPVLQCKMGPGFIHNFQEMTYLKPTFCEHCAGFLWGIIKQGYKCKDCGVNCHKQCRELLVLACRRLPRSTSLGSVSPGALTHSSLPSSPALPACKGTTNCINVQVLNSHEPC
;
A
#
# COMPACT_ATOMS: atom_id res chain seq x y z
N ARG A 1 6.42 51.37 -28.00
CA ARG A 1 7.35 51.05 -26.88
C ARG A 1 7.29 49.54 -26.69
N ASN A 2 8.34 48.86 -27.17
CA ASN A 2 8.41 47.40 -27.28
C ASN A 2 8.70 46.79 -25.90
N CYS A 3 7.65 46.32 -25.22
CA CYS A 3 7.79 45.39 -24.11
C CYS A 3 7.82 43.97 -24.71
N SER A 4 8.86 43.19 -24.39
CA SER A 4 9.02 41.82 -24.88
C SER A 4 7.83 40.94 -24.46
N PRO A 5 7.45 39.89 -25.23
CA PRO A 5 6.37 38.96 -24.85
C PRO A 5 6.58 38.33 -23.46
N PHE A 6 7.85 38.14 -23.06
CA PHE A 6 8.24 37.64 -21.73
C PHE A 6 7.91 38.60 -20.59
N SER A 7 7.97 39.93 -20.82
CA SER A 7 7.70 40.93 -19.77
C SER A 7 6.22 40.97 -19.34
N LYS A 8 5.28 40.70 -20.26
CA LYS A 8 3.84 40.65 -19.95
C LYS A 8 3.41 39.33 -19.29
N CYS A 9 4.05 38.21 -19.59
CA CYS A 9 3.88 36.97 -18.81
C CYS A 9 4.34 37.17 -17.35
N ARG A 10 5.41 37.96 -17.12
CA ARG A 10 5.85 38.31 -15.75
C ARG A 10 4.88 39.22 -14.99
N GLU A 11 4.22 40.19 -15.65
CA GLU A 11 3.19 41.02 -15.00
C GLU A 11 1.97 40.20 -14.55
N LEU A 12 1.63 39.12 -15.26
CA LEU A 12 0.57 38.16 -14.88
C LEU A 12 0.93 37.33 -13.64
N HIS A 13 2.22 37.09 -13.36
CA HIS A 13 2.64 36.36 -12.15
C HIS A 13 2.45 37.19 -10.86
N GLY A 14 2.32 38.51 -10.96
CA GLY A 14 2.02 39.39 -9.82
C GLY A 14 0.53 39.48 -9.46
N ASN A 15 -0.37 39.00 -10.33
CA ASN A 15 -1.81 39.02 -10.11
C ASN A 15 -2.33 37.58 -10.04
N GLN A 16 -2.78 37.14 -8.86
CA GLN A 16 -3.26 35.77 -8.65
C GLN A 16 -4.58 35.49 -9.38
N LEU A 17 -5.34 36.51 -9.78
CA LEU A 17 -6.69 36.37 -10.33
C LEU A 17 -6.78 35.45 -11.56
N PRO A 18 -5.93 35.57 -12.60
CA PRO A 18 -6.00 34.68 -13.76
C PRO A 18 -5.69 33.23 -13.41
N ARG A 19 -4.72 32.99 -12.52
CA ARG A 19 -4.41 31.63 -12.05
C ARG A 19 -5.56 31.06 -11.22
N THR A 20 -6.15 31.84 -10.33
CA THR A 20 -7.33 31.46 -9.56
C THR A 20 -8.51 31.13 -10.45
N LEU A 21 -8.82 31.99 -11.43
CA LEU A 21 -9.91 31.75 -12.37
C LEU A 21 -9.67 30.48 -13.18
N LEU A 22 -8.47 30.32 -13.76
CA LEU A 22 -8.17 29.17 -14.61
C LEU A 22 -8.08 27.87 -13.83
N LEU A 23 -7.69 27.86 -12.56
CA LEU A 23 -7.76 26.66 -11.74
C LEU A 23 -9.21 26.36 -11.31
N MET A 24 -9.96 27.37 -10.90
CA MET A 24 -11.26 27.18 -10.24
C MET A 24 -12.47 27.27 -11.17
N HIS A 25 -12.32 27.62 -12.45
CA HIS A 25 -13.47 27.76 -13.36
C HIS A 25 -14.29 26.46 -13.46
N ARG A 26 -13.62 25.30 -13.40
CA ARG A 26 -14.21 23.95 -13.44
C ARG A 26 -15.20 23.69 -12.32
N TRP A 27 -15.14 24.49 -11.25
CA TRP A 27 -16.13 24.46 -10.19
C TRP A 27 -17.51 24.98 -10.65
N TYR A 28 -17.54 25.87 -11.63
CA TYR A 28 -18.74 26.62 -12.04
C TYR A 28 -19.16 26.34 -13.49
N VAL A 29 -18.20 26.13 -14.38
CA VAL A 29 -18.39 25.91 -15.83
C VAL A 29 -17.35 24.94 -16.35
N SER A 30 -17.67 24.21 -17.41
CA SER A 30 -16.70 23.33 -18.06
C SER A 30 -15.57 24.14 -18.74
N SER A 31 -14.39 23.53 -18.88
CA SER A 31 -13.25 24.15 -19.59
C SER A 31 -13.60 24.45 -21.05
N THR A 32 -14.43 23.60 -21.66
CA THR A 32 -14.95 23.79 -23.02
C THR A 32 -15.89 24.99 -23.12
N GLU A 33 -16.79 25.20 -22.16
CA GLU A 33 -17.65 26.39 -22.11
C GLU A 33 -16.83 27.68 -21.93
N LEU A 34 -15.82 27.66 -21.04
CA LEU A 34 -14.95 28.82 -20.84
C LEU A 34 -14.16 29.15 -22.11
N ALA A 35 -13.54 28.14 -22.73
CA ALA A 35 -12.81 28.31 -23.98
C ALA A 35 -13.73 28.78 -25.12
N GLY A 36 -14.95 28.26 -25.23
CA GLY A 36 -15.95 28.72 -26.19
C GLY A 36 -16.33 30.19 -26.00
N LYS A 37 -16.54 30.64 -24.75
CA LYS A 37 -16.78 32.06 -24.44
C LYS A 37 -15.59 32.93 -24.83
N LEU A 38 -14.35 32.49 -24.58
CA LEU A 38 -13.16 33.21 -25.01
C LEU A 38 -13.05 33.29 -26.54
N LEU A 39 -13.41 32.21 -27.25
CA LEU A 39 -13.40 32.15 -28.72
C LEU A 39 -14.39 33.14 -29.31
N MET A 40 -15.59 33.29 -28.73
CA MET A 40 -16.57 34.28 -29.17
C MET A 40 -16.06 35.73 -29.05
N ILE A 41 -15.21 36.02 -28.05
CA ILE A 41 -14.70 37.37 -27.80
C ILE A 41 -13.42 37.64 -28.62
N TYR A 42 -12.70 36.60 -29.03
CA TYR A 42 -11.41 36.68 -29.71
C TYR A 42 -11.40 37.53 -31.00
N PRO A 43 -12.42 37.48 -31.89
CA PRO A 43 -12.44 38.29 -33.11
C PRO A 43 -12.36 39.80 -32.85
N LEU A 44 -12.80 40.28 -31.68
CA LEU A 44 -12.83 41.70 -31.33
C LEU A 44 -11.41 42.29 -31.22
N PRO A 45 -11.04 43.30 -32.05
CA PRO A 45 -9.66 43.81 -32.11
C PRO A 45 -9.11 44.33 -30.77
N ARG A 46 -9.96 44.90 -29.91
CA ARG A 46 -9.55 45.49 -28.62
C ARG A 46 -9.09 44.46 -27.59
N THR A 47 -9.60 43.22 -27.67
CA THR A 47 -9.38 42.16 -26.68
C THR A 47 -8.59 40.98 -27.21
N ARG A 48 -8.50 40.82 -28.54
CA ARG A 48 -7.84 39.70 -29.23
C ARG A 48 -6.48 39.31 -28.65
N LEU A 49 -5.55 40.27 -28.57
CA LEU A 49 -4.20 40.00 -28.08
C LEU A 49 -4.19 39.57 -26.60
N LYS A 50 -5.09 40.14 -25.78
CA LYS A 50 -5.22 39.76 -24.37
C LYS A 50 -5.75 38.34 -24.21
N ILE A 51 -6.74 37.95 -25.02
CA ILE A 51 -7.28 36.59 -25.03
C ILE A 51 -6.21 35.60 -25.49
N CYS A 52 -5.42 35.94 -26.50
CA CYS A 52 -4.30 35.10 -26.93
C CYS A 52 -3.27 34.88 -25.81
N TYR A 53 -2.92 35.94 -25.07
CA TYR A 53 -2.03 35.81 -23.92
C TYR A 53 -2.66 35.00 -22.77
N LEU A 54 -3.96 35.13 -22.53
CA LEU A 54 -4.67 34.33 -21.52
C LEU A 54 -4.68 32.85 -21.90
N MET A 55 -4.99 32.51 -23.15
CA MET A 55 -4.96 31.14 -23.65
C MET A 55 -3.55 30.55 -23.57
N ARG A 56 -2.52 31.33 -23.95
CA ARG A 56 -1.13 30.90 -23.77
C ARG A 56 -0.79 30.64 -22.30
N TYR A 57 -1.21 31.52 -21.40
CA TYR A 57 -0.99 31.35 -19.97
C TYR A 57 -1.69 30.08 -19.47
N TRP A 58 -2.92 29.82 -19.90
CA TRP A 58 -3.66 28.58 -19.58
C TRP A 58 -2.92 27.33 -20.07
N ILE A 59 -2.47 27.31 -21.33
CA ILE A 59 -1.72 26.20 -21.91
C ILE A 59 -0.42 25.91 -21.13
N VAL A 60 0.31 26.96 -20.75
CA VAL A 60 1.61 26.82 -20.07
C VAL A 60 1.46 26.40 -18.60
N GLU A 61 0.47 26.94 -17.89
CA GLU A 61 0.26 26.66 -16.46
C GLU A 61 -0.48 25.35 -16.21
N PHE A 62 -1.42 24.97 -17.09
CA PHE A 62 -2.25 23.77 -16.95
C PHE A 62 -2.19 22.87 -18.20
N PRO A 63 -0.98 22.43 -18.62
CA PRO A 63 -0.79 21.69 -19.88
C PRO A 63 -1.55 20.36 -19.94
N ALA A 64 -1.77 19.72 -18.79
CA ALA A 64 -2.51 18.46 -18.70
C ALA A 64 -3.96 18.60 -19.20
N GLU A 65 -4.60 19.75 -19.03
CA GLU A 65 -5.98 19.96 -19.50
C GLU A 65 -6.05 19.93 -21.03
N PHE A 66 -5.03 20.45 -21.71
CA PHE A 66 -4.94 20.52 -23.18
C PHE A 66 -4.45 19.22 -23.82
N ASP A 67 -4.05 18.21 -23.04
CA ASP A 67 -3.77 16.84 -23.52
C ASP A 67 -4.94 15.87 -23.22
N LEU A 68 -5.68 16.13 -22.14
CA LEU A 68 -6.68 15.21 -21.62
C LEU A 68 -8.12 15.53 -22.06
N ASP A 69 -8.47 16.80 -22.25
CA ASP A 69 -9.81 17.24 -22.65
C ASP A 69 -9.92 17.42 -24.17
N LEU A 70 -10.61 16.49 -24.83
CA LEU A 70 -10.83 16.50 -26.28
C LEU A 70 -11.59 17.74 -26.77
N GLY A 71 -12.48 18.29 -25.95
CA GLY A 71 -13.22 19.50 -26.30
C GLY A 71 -12.31 20.73 -26.25
N LEU A 72 -11.39 20.79 -25.29
CA LEU A 72 -10.42 21.88 -25.19
C LEU A 72 -9.39 21.83 -26.32
N ILE A 73 -8.97 20.62 -26.73
CA ILE A 73 -8.13 20.41 -27.93
C ILE A 73 -8.83 20.97 -29.17
N ARG A 74 -10.08 20.53 -29.44
CA ARG A 74 -10.86 20.99 -30.59
C ARG A 74 -11.03 22.50 -30.60
N LEU A 75 -11.40 23.10 -29.47
CA LEU A 75 -11.58 24.55 -29.38
C LEU A 75 -10.26 25.30 -29.59
N THR A 76 -9.13 24.74 -29.16
CA THR A 76 -7.81 25.34 -29.41
C THR A 76 -7.45 25.32 -30.90
N GLU A 77 -7.84 24.27 -31.64
CA GLU A 77 -7.72 24.24 -33.10
C GLU A 77 -8.62 25.28 -33.77
N GLU A 78 -9.89 25.38 -33.36
CA GLU A 78 -10.81 26.42 -33.84
C GLU A 78 -10.27 27.84 -33.59
N PHE A 79 -9.64 28.08 -32.44
CA PHE A 79 -8.93 29.33 -32.13
C PHE A 79 -7.82 29.64 -33.14
N ARG A 80 -7.04 28.62 -33.54
CA ARG A 80 -5.96 28.76 -34.52
C ARG A 80 -6.53 29.03 -35.92
N ASP A 81 -7.62 28.38 -36.30
CA ASP A 81 -8.28 28.62 -37.59
C ASP A 81 -8.81 30.06 -37.69
N VAL A 82 -9.47 30.56 -36.65
CA VAL A 82 -9.95 31.95 -36.59
C VAL A 82 -8.77 32.93 -36.61
N ALA A 83 -7.67 32.62 -35.91
CA ALA A 83 -6.46 33.45 -35.94
C ALA A 83 -5.84 33.53 -37.35
N ALA A 84 -5.81 32.42 -38.09
CA ALA A 84 -5.33 32.35 -39.46
C ALA A 84 -6.21 33.16 -40.42
N GLN A 85 -7.54 33.03 -40.31
CA GLN A 85 -8.49 33.82 -41.10
C GLN A 85 -8.35 35.33 -40.88
N LEU A 86 -7.96 35.75 -39.66
CA LEU A 86 -7.72 37.14 -39.30
C LEU A 86 -6.29 37.62 -39.62
N GLY A 87 -5.44 36.80 -40.27
CA GLY A 87 -4.06 37.14 -40.62
C GLY A 87 -3.15 37.37 -39.41
N CYS A 88 -3.43 36.73 -38.28
CA CYS A 88 -2.72 36.92 -37.02
C CYS A 88 -1.67 35.81 -36.76
N ASP A 89 -0.69 35.66 -37.65
CA ASP A 89 0.28 34.54 -37.61
C ASP A 89 1.07 34.44 -36.30
N GLN A 90 1.30 35.57 -35.62
CA GLN A 90 1.97 35.59 -34.32
C GLN A 90 1.16 34.86 -33.23
N HIS A 91 -0.17 34.84 -33.33
CA HIS A 91 -1.04 34.17 -32.37
C HIS A 91 -1.00 32.65 -32.52
N LEU A 92 -0.79 32.14 -33.73
CA LEU A 92 -0.68 30.70 -34.01
C LEU A 92 0.43 30.03 -33.20
N LYS A 93 1.55 30.74 -33.01
CA LYS A 93 2.69 30.28 -32.20
C LYS A 93 2.40 30.31 -30.69
N LEU A 94 1.50 31.19 -30.26
CA LEU A 94 1.14 31.33 -28.84
C LEU A 94 0.13 30.26 -28.39
N LEU A 95 -0.68 29.77 -29.33
CA LEU A 95 -1.75 28.77 -29.15
C LEU A 95 -1.30 27.34 -29.53
N ASP A 96 0.00 27.12 -29.69
CA ASP A 96 0.52 25.82 -30.10
C ASP A 96 0.55 24.83 -28.93
N ILE A 97 -0.23 23.75 -29.07
CA ILE A 97 -0.33 22.65 -28.10
C ILE A 97 0.51 21.43 -28.52
N SER A 98 1.13 21.43 -29.70
CA SER A 98 1.91 20.28 -30.20
C SER A 98 3.16 19.97 -29.38
N THR A 99 3.61 20.93 -28.56
CA THR A 99 4.77 20.81 -27.69
C THR A 99 4.44 20.26 -26.29
N ILE A 100 3.16 20.07 -25.97
CA ILE A 100 2.72 19.55 -24.69
C ILE A 100 3.09 18.06 -24.58
N PRO A 101 3.77 17.63 -23.50
CA PRO A 101 4.06 16.21 -23.30
C PRO A 101 2.77 15.44 -22.99
N SER A 102 2.74 14.14 -23.32
CA SER A 102 1.55 13.34 -23.02
C SER A 102 1.34 13.14 -21.52
N TYR A 103 0.13 13.43 -21.05
CA TYR A 103 -0.37 13.23 -19.69
C TYR A 103 -1.24 11.98 -19.56
N ASP A 104 -1.21 11.08 -20.55
CA ASP A 104 -1.94 9.81 -20.57
C ASP A 104 -1.79 8.96 -19.29
N TRP A 105 -0.66 9.09 -18.61
CA TRP A 105 -0.39 8.41 -17.34
C TRP A 105 -1.33 8.84 -16.20
N MET A 106 -1.99 10.00 -16.31
CA MET A 106 -3.04 10.47 -15.40
C MET A 106 -4.36 9.71 -15.61
N ARG A 107 -4.70 9.37 -16.86
CA ARG A 107 -5.89 8.56 -17.20
C ARG A 107 -5.69 7.08 -16.92
N LYS A 108 -4.48 6.58 -17.15
CA LYS A 108 -4.16 5.15 -17.03
C LYS A 108 -4.06 4.76 -15.54
N LEU A 109 -5.13 4.12 -15.04
CA LEU A 109 -5.07 3.21 -13.89
C LEU A 109 -3.81 2.34 -14.03
N THR A 110 -3.09 2.07 -12.93
CA THR A 110 -1.93 1.17 -12.99
C THR A 110 -2.40 -0.18 -13.48
N GLN A 111 -2.22 -0.47 -14.76
CA GLN A 111 -2.30 -1.83 -15.26
C GLN A 111 -1.07 -2.56 -14.72
N ARG A 112 -1.27 -3.76 -14.17
CA ARG A 112 -0.17 -4.69 -13.88
C ARG A 112 0.56 -4.94 -15.20
N LYS A 113 1.69 -4.25 -15.42
CA LYS A 113 2.59 -4.59 -16.53
C LYS A 113 3.30 -5.89 -16.16
N LYS A 114 3.01 -6.98 -16.89
CA LYS A 114 3.94 -8.12 -16.98
C LYS A 114 5.20 -7.61 -17.69
N GLN A 115 6.32 -7.46 -16.98
CA GLN A 115 7.64 -7.37 -17.62
C GLN A 115 8.76 -7.92 -16.72
N VAL A 116 9.72 -8.52 -17.42
CA VAL A 116 10.78 -9.43 -16.98
C VAL A 116 12.06 -8.69 -16.57
N LYS A 117 12.67 -9.16 -15.45
CA LYS A 117 14.05 -9.04 -14.93
C LYS A 117 14.80 -7.70 -15.09
N LYS A 118 15.21 -7.12 -13.94
CA LYS A 118 16.63 -6.78 -13.61
C LYS A 118 16.76 -6.29 -12.15
N GLY A 119 17.44 -7.07 -11.31
CA GLY A 119 18.01 -6.58 -10.04
C GLY A 119 17.97 -7.58 -8.89
N LYS A 120 19.12 -7.84 -8.25
CA LYS A 120 19.19 -8.53 -6.95
C LYS A 120 19.26 -7.46 -5.87
N ALA A 121 18.13 -7.04 -5.32
CA ALA A 121 18.08 -6.20 -4.13
C ALA A 121 17.42 -7.01 -2.99
N SER A 122 18.19 -7.24 -1.93
CA SER A 122 17.81 -8.05 -0.77
C SER A 122 16.67 -7.37 0.02
N LEU A 123 15.52 -8.01 0.10
CA LEU A 123 14.23 -7.45 0.51
C LEU A 123 13.74 -7.90 1.91
N LEU A 124 14.51 -7.66 2.97
CA LEU A 124 14.02 -7.94 4.32
C LEU A 124 13.62 -6.63 4.98
N PHE A 125 12.37 -6.50 5.41
CA PHE A 125 11.93 -5.40 6.29
C PHE A 125 12.91 -5.23 7.46
N ASP A 126 13.47 -6.31 8.00
CA ASP A 126 14.44 -6.27 9.09
C ASP A 126 15.81 -5.69 8.66
N HIS A 127 16.19 -5.79 7.38
CA HIS A 127 17.47 -5.31 6.83
C HIS A 127 17.40 -3.98 6.09
N LEU A 128 16.22 -3.54 5.66
CA LEU A 128 16.03 -2.27 4.98
C LEU A 128 16.25 -1.10 5.95
N GLU A 129 17.02 -0.08 5.57
CA GLU A 129 17.21 1.06 6.45
C GLU A 129 15.92 1.88 6.59
N PRO A 130 15.67 2.54 7.73
CA PRO A 130 14.47 3.37 7.91
C PRO A 130 14.28 4.45 6.84
N ILE A 131 15.39 5.00 6.31
CA ILE A 131 15.34 6.02 5.24
C ILE A 131 14.92 5.42 3.90
N GLU A 132 15.48 4.28 3.52
CA GLU A 132 15.10 3.59 2.28
C GLU A 132 13.61 3.26 2.31
N LEU A 133 13.10 2.72 3.43
CA LEU A 133 11.67 2.44 3.55
C LEU A 133 10.81 3.71 3.42
N ALA A 134 11.22 4.81 4.07
CA ALA A 134 10.52 6.08 3.99
C ALA A 134 10.50 6.65 2.57
N GLU A 135 11.60 6.54 1.82
CA GLU A 135 11.71 6.96 0.43
C GLU A 135 10.77 6.17 -0.49
N HIS A 136 10.72 4.84 -0.35
CA HIS A 136 9.85 3.99 -1.16
C HIS A 136 8.36 4.23 -0.86
N LEU A 137 8.01 4.39 0.41
CA LEU A 137 6.65 4.76 0.84
C LEU A 137 6.26 6.15 0.30
N THR A 138 7.20 7.11 0.34
CA THR A 138 7.00 8.45 -0.22
C THR A 138 6.79 8.41 -1.72
N PHE A 139 7.54 7.58 -2.44
CA PHE A 139 7.34 7.40 -3.88
C PHE A 139 5.97 6.79 -4.21
N LEU A 140 5.53 5.77 -3.46
CA LEU A 140 4.20 5.16 -3.62
C LEU A 140 3.10 6.19 -3.43
N GLU A 141 3.17 6.96 -2.34
CA GLU A 141 2.19 7.98 -2.00
C GLU A 141 2.15 9.09 -3.05
N TYR A 142 3.31 9.63 -3.41
CA TYR A 142 3.44 10.65 -4.44
C TYR A 142 2.87 10.18 -5.79
N LYS A 143 3.18 8.94 -6.20
CA LYS A 143 2.64 8.34 -7.44
C LYS A 143 1.11 8.22 -7.38
N SER A 144 0.55 7.96 -6.20
CA SER A 144 -0.88 7.87 -5.96
C SER A 144 -1.55 9.25 -6.04
N ILE A 145 -1.09 10.22 -5.24
CA ILE A 145 -1.66 11.57 -5.14
C ILE A 145 -1.57 12.32 -6.48
N ARG A 146 -0.45 12.18 -7.21
CA ARG A 146 -0.25 12.88 -8.49
C ARG A 146 -1.29 12.49 -9.56
N ARG A 147 -2.03 11.40 -9.37
CA ARG A 147 -3.08 10.96 -10.29
C ARG A 147 -4.48 11.45 -9.92
N ILE A 148 -4.65 12.04 -8.74
CA ILE A 148 -5.96 12.54 -8.30
C ILE A 148 -6.23 13.85 -9.03
N SER A 149 -7.18 13.87 -9.95
CA SER A 149 -7.50 15.05 -10.75
C SER A 149 -8.29 16.11 -9.96
N PHE A 150 -8.36 17.34 -10.50
CA PHE A 150 -9.24 18.39 -9.95
C PHE A 150 -10.68 17.89 -9.79
N THR A 151 -11.19 17.19 -10.81
CA THR A 151 -12.55 16.62 -10.82
C THR A 151 -12.77 15.57 -9.75
N ASP A 152 -11.74 14.81 -9.38
CA ASP A 152 -11.83 13.83 -8.30
C ASP A 152 -12.04 14.55 -6.96
N TYR A 153 -11.27 15.60 -6.69
CA TYR A 153 -11.45 16.43 -5.50
C TYR A 153 -12.81 17.13 -5.48
N GLN A 154 -13.21 17.75 -6.60
CA GLN A 154 -14.50 18.40 -6.74
C GLN A 154 -15.65 17.43 -6.47
N SER A 155 -15.62 16.24 -7.09
CA SER A 155 -16.64 15.22 -6.89
C SER A 155 -16.74 14.82 -5.41
N TYR A 156 -15.62 14.54 -4.76
CA TYR A 156 -15.62 14.19 -3.34
C TYR A 156 -16.22 15.29 -2.45
N VAL A 157 -15.85 16.55 -2.71
CA VAL A 157 -16.29 17.70 -1.91
C VAL A 157 -17.78 17.99 -2.10
N VAL A 158 -18.29 17.91 -3.34
CA VAL A 158 -19.70 18.14 -3.66
C VAL A 158 -20.60 17.05 -3.06
N HIS A 159 -20.17 15.79 -3.12
CA HIS A 159 -20.96 14.67 -2.59
C HIS A 159 -20.74 14.43 -1.08
N GLY A 160 -19.65 14.96 -0.51
CA GLY A 160 -19.24 14.72 0.87
C GLY A 160 -18.75 13.27 1.14
N CYS A 161 -18.63 12.44 0.10
CA CYS A 161 -18.21 11.05 0.18
C CYS A 161 -17.62 10.58 -1.16
N LEU A 162 -17.05 9.37 -1.17
CA LEU A 162 -16.56 8.73 -2.39
C LEU A 162 -17.75 8.25 -3.24
N VAL A 163 -17.87 8.80 -4.45
CA VAL A 163 -18.84 8.38 -5.46
C VAL A 163 -18.10 8.24 -6.79
N ASP A 164 -18.00 7.01 -7.32
CA ASP A 164 -17.34 6.67 -8.58
C ASP A 164 -15.96 7.33 -8.79
N ASN A 165 -15.14 7.37 -7.72
CA ASN A 165 -13.86 8.07 -7.68
C ASN A 165 -12.69 7.11 -7.40
N PRO A 166 -12.27 6.30 -8.38
CA PRO A 166 -11.30 5.22 -8.18
C PRO A 166 -9.88 5.71 -7.92
N THR A 167 -9.53 6.93 -8.33
CA THR A 167 -8.20 7.53 -8.08
C THR A 167 -8.05 7.91 -6.62
N LEU A 168 -9.02 8.64 -6.07
CA LEU A 168 -9.03 9.01 -4.66
C LEU A 168 -9.19 7.78 -3.76
N GLU A 169 -10.09 6.85 -4.13
CA GLU A 169 -10.27 5.59 -3.38
C GLU A 169 -8.96 4.79 -3.27
N ARG A 170 -8.17 4.70 -4.35
CA ARG A 170 -6.84 4.04 -4.32
C ARG A 170 -5.84 4.75 -3.40
N SER A 171 -5.86 6.08 -3.30
CA SER A 171 -5.00 6.81 -2.36
C SER A 171 -5.42 6.56 -0.92
N ILE A 172 -6.72 6.51 -0.65
CA ILE A 172 -7.25 6.18 0.68
C ILE A 172 -6.92 4.73 1.05
N ALA A 173 -7.07 3.79 0.11
CA ALA A 173 -6.69 2.40 0.30
C ALA A 173 -5.19 2.25 0.59
N LEU A 174 -4.32 2.99 -0.10
CA LEU A 174 -2.89 3.01 0.17
C LEU A 174 -2.60 3.52 1.59
N PHE A 175 -3.20 4.62 2.00
CA PHE A 175 -3.06 5.20 3.34
C PHE A 175 -3.48 4.20 4.44
N ASN A 176 -4.65 3.58 4.28
CA ASN A 176 -5.16 2.58 5.22
C ASN A 176 -4.28 1.33 5.21
N GLY A 177 -3.85 0.87 4.02
CA GLY A 177 -2.96 -0.28 3.85
C GLY A 177 -1.61 -0.09 4.54
N VAL A 178 -1.02 1.11 4.52
CA VAL A 178 0.19 1.42 5.29
C VAL A 178 -0.07 1.29 6.80
N SER A 179 -1.18 1.85 7.27
CA SER A 179 -1.55 1.79 8.69
C SER A 179 -1.73 0.35 9.17
N GLN A 180 -2.44 -0.48 8.40
CA GLN A 180 -2.66 -1.90 8.72
C GLN A 180 -1.36 -2.71 8.59
N TRP A 181 -0.54 -2.44 7.57
CA TRP A 181 0.74 -3.10 7.39
C TRP A 181 1.66 -2.86 8.59
N VAL A 182 1.73 -1.64 9.12
CA VAL A 182 2.47 -1.33 10.35
C VAL A 182 1.97 -2.19 11.52
N GLN A 183 0.65 -2.24 11.73
CA GLN A 183 0.05 -3.05 12.80
C GLN A 183 0.39 -4.54 12.66
N LEU A 184 0.24 -5.08 11.45
CA LEU A 184 0.53 -6.49 11.16
C LEU A 184 2.02 -6.82 11.29
N MET A 185 2.91 -5.91 10.88
CA MET A 185 4.35 -6.09 11.05
C MET A 185 4.74 -6.16 12.53
N VAL A 186 4.12 -5.34 13.39
CA VAL A 186 4.30 -5.44 14.83
C VAL A 186 3.73 -6.76 15.35
N LEU A 187 2.46 -7.07 15.06
CA LEU A 187 1.78 -8.27 15.57
C LEU A 187 2.31 -9.58 14.98
N SER A 188 3.07 -9.54 13.89
CA SER A 188 3.76 -10.70 13.32
C SER A 188 4.82 -11.27 14.27
N LYS A 189 5.42 -10.43 15.13
CA LYS A 189 6.48 -10.87 16.05
C LYS A 189 5.88 -11.46 17.33
N LEU A 190 6.37 -12.65 17.69
CA LEU A 190 5.83 -13.45 18.79
C LEU A 190 6.19 -12.91 20.17
N THR A 191 7.40 -12.37 20.33
CA THR A 191 7.89 -11.90 21.64
C THR A 191 7.76 -10.37 21.79
N PRO A 192 7.50 -9.86 23.01
CA PRO A 192 7.40 -8.43 23.27
C PRO A 192 8.65 -7.64 22.86
N GLN A 193 9.85 -8.22 23.04
CA GLN A 193 11.12 -7.56 22.69
C GLN A 193 11.24 -7.34 21.18
N HIS A 194 10.89 -8.34 20.37
CA HIS A 194 10.93 -8.21 18.92
C HIS A 194 9.83 -7.26 18.40
N ARG A 195 8.65 -7.26 19.03
CA ARG A 195 7.60 -6.27 18.72
C ARG A 195 8.08 -4.85 19.01
N ALA A 196 8.70 -4.63 20.17
CA ALA A 196 9.26 -3.33 20.55
C ALA A 196 10.37 -2.87 19.57
N HIS A 197 11.19 -3.81 19.08
CA HIS A 197 12.18 -3.51 18.04
C HIS A 197 11.52 -3.03 16.73
N VAL A 198 10.45 -3.70 16.28
CA VAL A 198 9.70 -3.28 15.07
C VAL A 198 9.03 -1.92 15.27
N ILE A 199 8.42 -1.67 16.43
CA ILE A 199 7.85 -0.35 16.78
C ILE A 199 8.92 0.72 16.72
N SER A 200 10.07 0.48 17.34
CA SER A 200 11.22 1.40 17.30
C SER A 200 11.64 1.69 15.85
N LYS A 201 11.75 0.67 15.00
CA LYS A 201 12.07 0.86 13.58
C LYS A 201 11.06 1.76 12.86
N PHE A 202 9.76 1.54 13.05
CA PHE A 202 8.72 2.39 12.44
C PHE A 202 8.72 3.83 12.96
N ILE A 203 9.10 4.05 14.23
CA ILE A 203 9.29 5.40 14.76
C ILE A 203 10.45 6.11 14.05
N HIS A 204 11.55 5.40 13.78
CA HIS A 204 12.64 5.95 12.97
C HIS A 204 12.20 6.19 11.51
N VAL A 205 11.37 5.32 10.92
CA VAL A 205 10.77 5.54 9.59
C VAL A 205 9.91 6.80 9.59
N ALA A 206 9.10 7.02 10.62
CA ALA A 206 8.30 8.23 10.80
C ALA A 206 9.17 9.49 10.86
N GLN A 207 10.30 9.47 11.59
CA GLN A 207 11.27 10.57 11.57
C GLN A 207 11.82 10.85 10.17
N LYS A 208 12.13 9.81 9.40
CA LYS A 208 12.62 9.96 8.01
C LYS A 208 11.52 10.48 7.07
N LEU A 209 10.27 10.07 7.25
CA LEU A 209 9.12 10.62 6.53
C LEU A 209 8.93 12.11 6.82
N LEU A 210 9.09 12.54 8.08
CA LEU A 210 9.07 13.96 8.43
C LEU A 210 10.22 14.73 7.76
N HIS A 211 11.43 14.17 7.75
CA HIS A 211 12.58 14.77 7.07
C HIS A 211 12.35 14.92 5.55
N LEU A 212 11.70 13.94 4.92
CA LEU A 212 11.26 13.98 3.53
C LEU A 212 10.03 14.87 3.29
N GLN A 213 9.52 15.55 4.33
CA GLN A 213 8.32 16.38 4.31
C GLN A 213 7.07 15.63 3.80
N ASN A 214 7.01 14.31 4.02
CA ASN A 214 5.86 13.48 3.69
C ASN A 214 4.95 13.30 4.91
N PHE A 215 4.02 14.23 5.09
CA PHE A 215 3.11 14.24 6.22
C PHE A 215 1.97 13.22 6.08
N ASN A 216 1.55 12.88 4.85
CA ASN A 216 0.46 11.92 4.65
C ASN A 216 0.85 10.53 5.14
N THR A 217 2.00 10.01 4.68
CA THR A 217 2.44 8.68 5.12
C THR A 217 2.96 8.69 6.55
N LEU A 218 3.51 9.80 7.03
CA LEU A 218 3.82 9.99 8.46
C LEU A 218 2.57 9.76 9.31
N MET A 219 1.46 10.39 8.95
CA MET A 219 0.17 10.21 9.64
C MET A 219 -0.31 8.74 9.58
N ALA A 220 -0.15 8.05 8.45
CA ALA A 220 -0.49 6.63 8.34
C ALA A 220 0.33 5.75 9.30
N VAL A 221 1.66 5.95 9.35
CA VAL A 221 2.54 5.17 10.23
C VAL A 221 2.27 5.47 11.71
N VAL A 222 2.18 6.74 12.09
CA VAL A 222 1.89 7.16 13.47
C VAL A 222 0.50 6.70 13.91
N GLY A 223 -0.50 6.80 13.02
CA GLY A 223 -1.84 6.27 13.24
C GLY A 223 -1.83 4.76 13.44
N GLY A 224 -1.12 4.00 12.59
CA GLY A 224 -0.96 2.55 12.74
C GLY A 224 -0.32 2.14 14.07
N LEU A 225 0.72 2.84 14.52
CA LEU A 225 1.36 2.59 15.81
C LEU A 225 0.46 2.97 17.01
N SER A 226 -0.33 4.03 16.86
CA SER A 226 -1.23 4.54 17.90
C SER A 226 -2.57 3.80 17.94
N HIS A 227 -2.78 2.84 17.03
CA HIS A 227 -4.01 2.08 16.93
C HIS A 227 -4.30 1.27 18.21
N SER A 228 -5.58 1.06 18.51
CA SER A 228 -6.04 0.38 19.72
C SER A 228 -5.46 -1.04 19.89
N SER A 229 -5.20 -1.74 18.78
CA SER A 229 -4.57 -3.07 18.75
C SER A 229 -3.10 -3.04 19.16
N ILE A 230 -2.38 -1.92 18.98
CA ILE A 230 -0.96 -1.79 19.34
C ILE A 230 -0.80 -1.06 20.67
N SER A 231 -1.56 0.01 20.90
CA SER A 231 -1.54 0.81 22.14
C SER A 231 -1.79 -0.04 23.40
N ARG A 232 -2.62 -1.08 23.30
CA ARG A 232 -2.91 -1.99 24.42
C ARG A 232 -1.77 -2.91 24.85
N LEU A 233 -0.71 -3.06 24.05
CA LEU A 233 0.39 -4.03 24.26
C LEU A 233 1.37 -3.57 25.35
N LYS A 234 0.91 -3.48 26.60
CA LYS A 234 1.67 -2.88 27.72
C LYS A 234 3.03 -3.53 27.95
N GLU A 235 3.15 -4.84 27.78
CA GLU A 235 4.43 -5.54 27.95
C GLU A 235 5.40 -5.19 26.81
N THR A 236 4.90 -5.03 25.58
CA THR A 236 5.71 -4.54 24.47
C THR A 236 6.21 -3.11 24.72
N HIS A 237 5.34 -2.22 25.18
CA HIS A 237 5.69 -0.82 25.46
C HIS A 237 6.76 -0.67 26.55
N SER A 238 6.78 -1.55 27.56
CA SER A 238 7.82 -1.50 28.60
C SER A 238 9.22 -1.84 28.10
N HIS A 239 9.36 -2.41 26.89
CA HIS A 239 10.64 -2.71 26.26
C HIS A 239 11.13 -1.61 25.30
N LEU A 240 10.36 -0.54 25.11
CA LEU A 240 10.80 0.61 24.31
C LEU A 240 11.78 1.46 25.11
N SER A 241 12.78 2.02 24.41
CA SER A 241 13.69 2.96 25.05
C SER A 241 12.98 4.31 25.32
N PRO A 242 13.42 5.06 26.35
CA PRO A 242 12.89 6.40 26.63
C PRO A 242 13.01 7.35 25.44
N ASP A 243 14.11 7.28 24.69
CA ASP A 243 14.34 8.13 23.52
C ASP A 243 13.31 7.86 22.41
N VAL A 244 13.06 6.59 22.11
CA VAL A 244 12.07 6.16 21.11
C VAL A 244 10.66 6.59 21.54
N THR A 245 10.34 6.44 22.83
CA THR A 245 9.04 6.86 23.38
C THR A 245 8.86 8.38 23.27
N LYS A 246 9.91 9.16 23.54
CA LYS A 246 9.89 10.61 23.39
C LYS A 246 9.63 11.03 21.94
N ILE A 247 10.38 10.44 20.99
CA ILE A 247 10.20 10.71 19.56
C ILE A 247 8.78 10.36 19.11
N TRP A 248 8.24 9.22 19.56
CA TRP A 248 6.87 8.85 19.24
C TRP A 248 5.87 9.89 19.78
N SER A 249 6.02 10.35 21.02
CA SER A 249 5.16 11.41 21.57
C SER A 249 5.21 12.69 20.73
N GLU A 250 6.40 13.14 20.33
CA GLU A 250 6.59 14.32 19.48
C GLU A 250 5.89 14.15 18.11
N MET A 251 6.03 12.98 17.49
CA MET A 251 5.37 12.69 16.20
C MET A 251 3.85 12.63 16.34
N THR A 252 3.34 12.05 17.43
CA THR A 252 1.90 11.96 17.74
C THR A 252 1.30 13.34 17.97
N GLU A 253 2.02 14.21 18.70
CA GLU A 253 1.61 15.60 18.92
C GLU A 253 1.61 16.40 17.62
N LEU A 254 2.62 16.22 16.77
CA LEU A 254 2.73 16.90 15.48
C LEU A 254 1.52 16.66 14.58
N VAL A 255 1.05 15.42 14.48
CA VAL A 255 -0.11 15.04 13.64
C VAL A 255 -1.44 15.03 14.40
N SER A 256 -1.47 15.51 15.64
CA SER A 256 -2.66 15.56 16.48
C SER A 256 -3.78 16.39 15.85
N SER A 257 -5.03 15.98 16.10
CA SER A 257 -6.22 16.72 15.68
C SER A 257 -6.45 18.01 16.50
N ASN A 258 -5.69 18.21 17.59
CA ASN A 258 -5.77 19.37 18.47
C ASN A 258 -5.67 20.69 17.70
N GLY A 259 -6.55 21.63 18.04
CA GLY A 259 -6.61 22.94 17.39
C GLY A 259 -6.84 22.85 15.87
N ASN A 260 -7.56 21.84 15.39
CA ASN A 260 -7.72 21.52 13.97
C ASN A 260 -6.38 21.32 13.25
N TYR A 261 -5.53 20.46 13.82
CA TYR A 261 -4.20 20.14 13.31
C TYR A 261 -3.24 21.33 13.35
N CYS A 262 -3.25 22.12 14.43
CA CYS A 262 -2.48 23.38 14.48
C CYS A 262 -0.96 23.15 14.38
N ALA A 263 -0.43 22.11 15.03
CA ALA A 263 0.99 21.76 14.97
C ALA A 263 1.41 21.38 13.54
N TYR A 264 0.71 20.42 12.93
CA TYR A 264 0.90 20.04 11.52
C TYR A 264 0.83 21.25 10.58
N ARG A 265 -0.20 22.09 10.69
CA ARG A 265 -0.38 23.25 9.78
C ARG A 265 0.77 24.24 9.90
N LYS A 266 1.23 24.52 11.13
CA LYS A 266 2.39 25.39 11.36
C LYS A 266 3.62 24.82 10.66
N THR A 267 3.99 23.58 10.95
CA THR A 267 5.17 22.93 10.34
C THR A 267 5.05 22.83 8.82
N TYR A 268 3.87 22.47 8.29
CA TYR A 268 3.64 22.37 6.85
C TYR A 268 3.77 23.73 6.12
N SER A 269 3.43 24.83 6.78
CA SER A 269 3.58 26.19 6.24
C SER A 269 5.04 26.66 6.20
N GLU A 270 5.87 26.17 7.12
CA GLU A 270 7.30 26.47 7.20
C GLU A 270 8.12 25.62 6.20
N CYS A 271 7.55 24.54 5.66
CA CYS A 271 8.18 23.68 4.67
C CYS A 271 8.25 24.33 3.27
N GLU A 272 9.45 24.33 2.70
CA GLU A 272 9.75 24.72 1.33
C GLU A 272 10.13 23.50 0.47
N GLY A 273 9.83 23.56 -0.83
CA GLY A 273 10.16 22.51 -1.77
C GLY A 273 9.13 21.39 -1.81
N PHE A 274 9.61 20.15 -1.97
CA PHE A 274 8.76 18.97 -2.10
C PHE A 274 8.16 18.59 -0.75
N LYS A 275 6.84 18.66 -0.64
CA LYS A 275 6.09 18.30 0.57
C LYS A 275 4.79 17.62 0.22
N ILE A 276 4.42 16.57 0.97
CA ILE A 276 3.16 15.85 0.80
C ILE A 276 2.22 16.15 1.98
N PRO A 277 1.07 16.82 1.75
CA PRO A 277 0.12 17.17 2.80
C PRO A 277 -0.66 15.96 3.30
N ILE A 278 -1.17 16.03 4.53
CA ILE A 278 -2.15 15.07 5.03
C ILE A 278 -3.46 15.29 4.27
N LEU A 279 -3.74 14.45 3.27
CA LEU A 279 -4.80 14.71 2.30
C LEU A 279 -6.16 14.89 2.97
N GLY A 280 -6.47 14.06 3.98
CA GLY A 280 -7.73 14.12 4.71
C GLY A 280 -7.99 15.46 5.42
N VAL A 281 -6.94 16.16 5.86
CA VAL A 281 -7.08 17.49 6.51
C VAL A 281 -7.53 18.54 5.48
N HIS A 282 -6.93 18.54 4.29
CA HIS A 282 -7.26 19.48 3.23
C HIS A 282 -8.62 19.17 2.60
N LEU A 283 -8.99 17.90 2.46
CA LEU A 283 -10.35 17.51 2.03
C LEU A 283 -11.43 17.99 3.00
N LYS A 284 -11.17 17.89 4.31
CA LYS A 284 -12.05 18.43 5.35
C LYS A 284 -12.23 19.95 5.18
N ASP A 285 -11.15 20.68 4.93
CA ASP A 285 -11.19 22.12 4.72
C ASP A 285 -12.00 22.50 3.47
N LEU A 286 -11.81 21.77 2.36
CA LEU A 286 -12.58 21.98 1.12
C LEU A 286 -14.08 21.75 1.33
N ILE A 287 -14.46 20.69 2.06
CA ILE A 287 -15.87 20.44 2.42
C ILE A 287 -16.41 21.57 3.28
N ALA A 288 -15.65 22.03 4.28
CA ALA A 288 -16.07 23.13 5.14
C ALA A 288 -16.35 24.41 4.34
N VAL A 289 -15.45 24.79 3.43
CA VAL A 289 -15.64 25.94 2.53
C VAL A 289 -16.86 25.73 1.61
N HIS A 290 -17.01 24.52 1.05
CA HIS A 290 -18.13 24.22 0.16
C HIS A 290 -19.49 24.34 0.84
N VAL A 291 -19.60 23.87 2.09
CA VAL A 291 -20.83 23.92 2.89
C VAL A 291 -21.13 25.33 3.39
N VAL A 292 -20.11 26.12 3.75
CA VAL A 292 -20.31 27.47 4.34
C VAL A 292 -20.69 28.51 3.29
N PHE A 293 -20.09 28.46 2.09
CA PHE A 293 -20.29 29.49 1.07
C PHE A 293 -21.13 28.97 -0.10
N PRO A 294 -22.15 29.71 -0.58
CA PRO A 294 -22.86 29.34 -1.81
C PRO A 294 -21.97 29.57 -3.04
N ASP A 295 -22.16 28.77 -4.09
CA ASP A 295 -21.44 28.93 -5.36
C ASP A 295 -21.83 30.23 -6.09
N TRP A 296 -23.09 30.62 -5.98
CA TRP A 296 -23.68 31.76 -6.70
C TRP A 296 -24.22 32.82 -5.74
N VAL A 297 -24.14 34.07 -6.17
CA VAL A 297 -24.76 35.24 -5.55
C VAL A 297 -25.82 35.75 -6.53
N GLU A 298 -27.04 36.00 -6.05
CA GLU A 298 -28.16 36.49 -6.88
C GLU A 298 -28.39 35.61 -8.14
N ASP A 299 -28.20 34.29 -8.02
CA ASP A 299 -28.40 33.25 -9.04
C ASP A 299 -27.71 33.47 -10.40
N SER A 300 -26.74 34.40 -10.48
CA SER A 300 -26.10 34.79 -11.75
C SER A 300 -24.65 35.23 -11.63
N LYS A 301 -24.18 35.57 -10.42
CA LYS A 301 -22.82 36.03 -10.16
C LYS A 301 -22.06 34.97 -9.37
N VAL A 302 -20.83 34.67 -9.80
CA VAL A 302 -19.96 33.73 -9.09
C VAL A 302 -19.53 34.32 -7.75
N ASN A 303 -19.58 33.52 -6.69
CA ASN A 303 -19.06 33.92 -5.39
C ASN A 303 -17.52 33.90 -5.38
N ILE A 304 -16.91 35.06 -5.60
CA ILE A 304 -15.45 35.19 -5.65
C ILE A 304 -14.79 34.88 -4.31
N VAL A 305 -15.47 35.10 -3.18
CA VAL A 305 -14.95 34.74 -1.85
C VAL A 305 -14.80 33.22 -1.75
N LYS A 306 -15.84 32.46 -2.13
CA LYS A 306 -15.76 30.99 -2.17
C LYS A 306 -14.65 30.51 -3.11
N MET A 307 -14.60 31.06 -4.32
CA MET A 307 -13.57 30.73 -5.31
C MET A 307 -12.16 30.94 -4.75
N GLN A 308 -11.92 32.06 -4.08
CA GLN A 308 -10.61 32.36 -3.49
C GLN A 308 -10.28 31.42 -2.33
N GLN A 309 -11.24 31.10 -1.46
CA GLN A 309 -11.01 30.17 -0.35
C GLN A 309 -10.69 28.76 -0.84
N LEU A 310 -11.43 28.24 -1.83
CA LEU A 310 -11.12 26.94 -2.45
C LEU A 310 -9.77 26.94 -3.15
N TYR A 311 -9.42 28.03 -3.84
CA TYR A 311 -8.14 28.16 -4.54
C TYR A 311 -6.93 27.99 -3.62
N LEU A 312 -6.97 28.52 -2.40
CA LEU A 312 -5.86 28.40 -1.45
C LEU A 312 -5.49 26.93 -1.20
N THR A 313 -6.49 26.07 -1.04
CA THR A 313 -6.28 24.63 -0.83
C THR A 313 -5.96 23.89 -2.14
N PHE A 314 -6.69 24.18 -3.22
CA PHE A 314 -6.45 23.53 -4.51
C PHE A 314 -5.08 23.84 -5.10
N SER A 315 -4.58 25.07 -4.93
CA SER A 315 -3.26 25.47 -5.42
C SER A 315 -2.15 24.63 -4.80
N GLU A 316 -2.26 24.30 -3.50
CA GLU A 316 -1.33 23.40 -2.80
C GLU A 316 -1.41 21.96 -3.35
N LEU A 317 -2.63 21.42 -3.49
CA LEU A 317 -2.84 20.05 -3.97
C LEU A 317 -2.39 19.85 -5.43
N VAL A 318 -2.53 20.86 -6.27
CA VAL A 318 -2.14 20.81 -7.68
C VAL A 318 -0.63 21.06 -7.86
N ALA A 319 -0.02 21.89 -7.00
CA ALA A 319 1.43 22.14 -7.05
C ALA A 319 2.22 20.83 -6.98
N LEU A 320 1.85 19.92 -6.08
CA LEU A 320 2.38 18.55 -5.96
C LEU A 320 2.43 17.78 -7.27
N GLN A 321 1.42 17.95 -8.13
CA GLN A 321 1.32 17.18 -9.36
C GLN A 321 2.38 17.56 -10.39
N SER A 322 2.83 18.81 -10.31
CA SER A 322 3.83 19.40 -11.21
C SER A 322 5.27 19.23 -10.72
N MET A 323 5.47 18.87 -9.45
CA MET A 323 6.81 18.68 -8.89
C MET A 323 7.46 17.40 -9.43
N ALA A 324 8.75 17.44 -9.77
CA ALA A 324 9.49 16.23 -10.09
C ALA A 324 9.68 15.35 -8.84
N ALA A 325 9.62 14.03 -8.99
CA ALA A 325 9.94 13.12 -7.90
C ALA A 325 11.39 13.33 -7.47
N GLN A 326 11.62 13.56 -6.17
CA GLN A 326 12.97 13.69 -5.62
C GLN A 326 13.61 12.32 -5.27
N VAL A 327 12.84 11.25 -5.41
CA VAL A 327 13.24 9.90 -5.00
C VAL A 327 13.36 9.02 -6.24
N GLU A 328 14.51 8.35 -6.40
CA GLU A 328 14.70 7.28 -7.37
C GLU A 328 14.36 5.94 -6.70
N PRO A 329 13.16 5.39 -6.92
CA PRO A 329 12.78 4.14 -6.26
C PRO A 329 13.46 2.96 -6.92
N ASN A 330 13.79 1.95 -6.11
CA ASN A 330 14.02 0.62 -6.64
C ASN A 330 12.65 -0.01 -6.98
N MET A 331 12.41 -0.26 -8.26
CA MET A 331 11.13 -0.77 -8.74
C MET A 331 10.75 -2.14 -8.16
N ASP A 332 11.74 -2.99 -7.87
CA ASP A 332 11.49 -4.31 -7.27
C ASP A 332 10.98 -4.17 -5.82
N LEU A 333 11.56 -3.23 -5.06
CA LEU A 333 11.10 -2.84 -3.72
C LEU A 333 9.67 -2.28 -3.74
N ILE A 334 9.36 -1.45 -4.75
CA ILE A 334 8.02 -0.89 -4.93
C ILE A 334 6.98 -1.98 -5.20
N TYR A 335 7.29 -2.97 -6.03
CA TYR A 335 6.35 -4.06 -6.30
C TYR A 335 6.09 -4.89 -5.05
N LEU A 336 7.14 -5.23 -4.29
CA LEU A 336 6.96 -5.95 -3.03
C LEU A 336 6.11 -5.17 -2.02
N LEU A 337 6.40 -3.89 -1.83
CA LEU A 337 5.64 -3.04 -0.92
C LEU A 337 4.18 -2.92 -1.38
N THR A 338 3.94 -2.75 -2.69
CA THR A 338 2.58 -2.68 -3.23
C THR A 338 1.78 -3.96 -2.92
N LEU A 339 2.41 -5.14 -3.03
CA LEU A 339 1.77 -6.41 -2.67
C LEU A 339 1.55 -6.57 -1.16
N SER A 340 2.47 -6.03 -0.35
CA SER A 340 2.41 -6.11 1.12
C SER A 340 1.38 -5.14 1.71
N LEU A 341 1.08 -4.05 1.01
CA LEU A 341 0.11 -3.02 1.41
C LEU A 341 -1.33 -3.33 0.94
N ASP A 342 -1.50 -4.28 0.00
CA ASP A 342 -2.80 -4.77 -0.49
C ASP A 342 -3.42 -5.85 0.44
N LEU A 343 -3.00 -5.90 1.69
CA LEU A 343 -3.52 -6.83 2.68
C LEU A 343 -4.81 -6.26 3.29
N TYR A 344 -5.93 -6.94 3.07
CA TYR A 344 -7.20 -6.57 3.68
C TYR A 344 -7.42 -7.39 4.95
N TYR A 345 -7.33 -6.73 6.10
CA TYR A 345 -7.77 -7.25 7.39
C TYR A 345 -8.83 -6.34 7.98
N THR A 346 -9.81 -6.94 8.65
CA THR A 346 -10.79 -6.22 9.44
C THR A 346 -10.15 -5.75 10.75
N GLU A 347 -10.68 -4.66 11.32
CA GLU A 347 -10.21 -4.13 12.61
C GLU A 347 -10.35 -5.19 13.73
N ASP A 348 -11.41 -6.00 13.69
CA ASP A 348 -11.66 -7.07 14.63
C ASP A 348 -10.58 -8.16 14.55
N GLU A 349 -10.19 -8.59 13.33
CA GLU A 349 -9.11 -9.57 13.15
C GLU A 349 -7.78 -9.06 13.71
N ILE A 350 -7.44 -7.79 13.46
CA ILE A 350 -6.21 -7.19 13.99
C ILE A 350 -6.27 -7.09 15.52
N TYR A 351 -7.44 -6.77 16.07
CA TYR A 351 -7.63 -6.69 17.51
C TYR A 351 -7.53 -8.07 18.19
N GLU A 352 -8.11 -9.11 17.60
CA GLU A 352 -8.00 -10.48 18.10
C GLU A 352 -6.54 -10.98 18.05
N LEU A 353 -5.81 -10.70 16.97
CA LEU A 353 -4.37 -10.97 16.90
C LEU A 353 -3.61 -10.31 18.06
N SER A 354 -3.95 -9.06 18.40
CA SER A 354 -3.37 -8.37 19.55
C SER A 354 -3.70 -9.05 20.88
N LEU A 355 -4.95 -9.49 21.08
CA LEU A 355 -5.36 -10.23 22.27
C LEU A 355 -4.63 -11.56 22.41
N LEU A 356 -4.36 -12.24 21.30
CA LEU A 356 -3.54 -13.46 21.30
C LEU A 356 -2.09 -13.18 21.68
N ARG A 357 -1.51 -12.05 21.28
CA ARG A 357 -0.13 -11.68 21.65
C ARG A 357 -0.01 -11.28 23.11
N GLU A 358 -0.96 -10.52 23.64
CA GLU A 358 -0.99 -10.10 25.04
C GLU A 358 -2.42 -10.21 25.61
N PRO A 359 -2.79 -11.36 26.22
CA PRO A 359 -4.12 -11.59 26.78
C PRO A 359 -4.46 -10.64 27.93
N ARG A 360 -5.73 -10.25 28.08
CA ARG A 360 -6.18 -9.39 29.21
C ARG A 360 -6.04 -10.07 30.58
N ASN A 361 -6.08 -11.40 30.63
CA ASN A 361 -6.01 -12.17 31.86
C ASN A 361 -5.05 -13.36 31.69
N PRO A 362 -3.92 -13.45 32.41
CA PRO A 362 -2.91 -14.48 32.21
C PRO A 362 -3.36 -15.91 32.56
N LYS A 363 -4.57 -16.09 33.13
CA LYS A 363 -5.10 -17.39 33.58
C LYS A 363 -5.99 -18.11 32.55
N SER A 364 -6.33 -17.51 31.41
CA SER A 364 -7.02 -18.25 30.32
C SER A 364 -5.98 -18.99 29.50
N LEU A 365 -5.67 -20.22 29.93
CA LEU A 365 -4.74 -21.12 29.27
C LEU A 365 -5.39 -21.75 28.02
N VAL A 366 -5.72 -20.90 27.05
CA VAL A 366 -6.11 -21.29 25.68
C VAL A 366 -5.12 -20.66 24.71
N SER A 367 -3.82 -20.70 25.03
CA SER A 367 -2.86 -19.74 24.46
C SER A 367 -1.65 -20.38 23.79
N LEU A 368 -1.85 -21.45 23.02
CA LEU A 368 -0.79 -21.92 22.10
C LEU A 368 -1.33 -22.46 20.78
N MET A 369 -2.47 -23.16 20.77
CA MET A 369 -3.09 -23.65 19.52
C MET A 369 -3.70 -22.53 18.66
N CYS A 370 -4.26 -21.48 19.25
CA CYS A 370 -4.85 -20.34 18.51
C CYS A 370 -3.78 -19.45 17.85
N LEU A 371 -2.68 -19.19 18.58
CA LEU A 371 -1.49 -18.49 18.08
C LEU A 371 -0.83 -19.18 16.86
N HIS A 372 -0.96 -20.51 16.77
CA HIS A 372 -0.50 -21.30 15.62
C HIS A 372 -1.46 -21.20 14.42
N MET A 373 -2.77 -21.29 14.64
CA MET A 373 -3.78 -21.29 13.56
C MET A 373 -3.88 -19.96 12.81
N GLU A 374 -3.61 -18.83 13.48
CA GLU A 374 -3.75 -17.50 12.88
C GLU A 374 -2.44 -16.95 12.27
N PHE A 375 -1.26 -17.39 12.73
CA PHE A 375 -0.04 -17.16 11.94
C PHE A 375 -0.01 -18.06 10.69
N LEU A 376 -0.57 -19.28 10.80
CA LEU A 376 -0.86 -20.12 9.64
C LEU A 376 -1.84 -19.44 8.69
N SER A 377 -2.86 -18.70 9.16
CA SER A 377 -3.77 -17.94 8.30
C SER A 377 -3.11 -16.70 7.66
N PHE A 378 -2.22 -16.01 8.37
CA PHE A 378 -1.36 -14.95 7.81
C PHE A 378 -0.44 -15.50 6.71
N LEU A 379 0.26 -16.61 6.97
CA LEU A 379 1.05 -17.33 5.97
C LEU A 379 0.16 -17.85 4.83
N PHE A 380 -1.04 -18.36 5.12
CA PHE A 380 -2.00 -18.82 4.11
C PHE A 380 -2.49 -17.68 3.23
N SER A 381 -2.70 -16.49 3.78
CA SER A 381 -3.09 -15.28 3.05
C SER A 381 -1.93 -14.80 2.18
N HIS A 382 -0.71 -14.84 2.71
CA HIS A 382 0.51 -14.54 1.96
C HIS A 382 0.73 -15.53 0.80
N VAL A 383 0.62 -16.84 1.07
CA VAL A 383 0.70 -17.90 0.04
C VAL A 383 -0.45 -17.78 -0.96
N LYS A 384 -1.69 -17.51 -0.52
CA LYS A 384 -2.81 -17.22 -1.43
C LYS A 384 -2.52 -16.00 -2.31
N SER A 385 -1.89 -14.96 -1.79
CA SER A 385 -1.50 -13.78 -2.55
C SER A 385 -0.40 -14.11 -3.57
N VAL A 386 0.62 -14.89 -3.17
CA VAL A 386 1.66 -15.37 -4.08
C VAL A 386 1.04 -16.20 -5.21
N PHE A 387 0.23 -17.20 -4.92
CA PHE A 387 -0.45 -17.98 -5.95
C PHE A 387 -1.42 -17.12 -6.79
N ARG A 388 -2.19 -16.19 -6.20
CA ARG A 388 -3.04 -15.26 -6.97
C ARG A 388 -2.25 -14.41 -7.98
N ASN A 389 -0.98 -14.14 -7.70
CA ASN A 389 -0.17 -13.23 -8.50
C ASN A 389 0.81 -13.94 -9.44
N TYR A 390 1.22 -15.17 -9.12
CA TYR A 390 2.28 -15.91 -9.81
C TYR A 390 1.84 -17.30 -10.34
N ASP A 391 0.72 -17.87 -9.89
CA ASP A 391 0.09 -19.06 -10.51
C ASP A 391 -0.84 -18.55 -11.64
N HIS A 392 -0.25 -18.47 -12.83
CA HIS A 392 -0.79 -17.76 -14.00
C HIS A 392 -1.82 -18.56 -14.80
N ASP A 393 -1.74 -19.88 -14.75
CA ASP A 393 -2.66 -20.83 -15.38
C ASP A 393 -3.73 -21.34 -14.40
N HIS A 394 -3.65 -20.94 -13.13
CA HIS A 394 -4.61 -21.27 -12.07
C HIS A 394 -4.71 -22.78 -11.81
N ASP A 395 -3.63 -23.50 -12.07
CA ASP A 395 -3.55 -24.93 -11.86
C ASP A 395 -3.27 -25.30 -10.39
N GLY A 396 -2.91 -24.30 -9.57
CA GLY A 396 -2.63 -24.46 -8.15
C GLY A 396 -1.18 -24.80 -7.84
N TYR A 397 -0.28 -24.68 -8.82
CA TYR A 397 1.15 -24.96 -8.74
C TYR A 397 1.96 -23.75 -9.22
N ILE A 398 3.23 -23.69 -8.82
CA ILE A 398 4.18 -22.67 -9.29
C ILE A 398 5.31 -23.39 -10.00
N SER A 399 5.47 -23.15 -11.29
CA SER A 399 6.55 -23.76 -12.07
C SER A 399 7.93 -23.26 -11.64
N GLN A 400 8.99 -23.98 -11.99
CA GLN A 400 10.36 -23.53 -11.77
C GLN A 400 10.65 -22.15 -12.38
N GLU A 401 10.10 -21.86 -13.56
CA GLU A 401 10.27 -20.57 -14.23
C GLU A 401 9.51 -19.44 -13.50
N ASP A 402 8.30 -19.71 -13.03
CA ASP A 402 7.51 -18.75 -12.24
C ASP A 402 8.13 -18.53 -10.86
N PHE A 403 8.67 -19.58 -10.25
CA PHE A 403 9.37 -19.50 -8.99
C PHE A 403 10.65 -18.67 -9.07
N GLU A 404 11.41 -18.73 -10.16
CA GLU A 404 12.57 -17.86 -10.35
C GLU A 404 12.17 -16.36 -10.33
N SER A 405 10.95 -16.04 -10.76
CA SER A 405 10.40 -14.68 -10.67
C SER A 405 10.00 -14.32 -9.22
N ILE A 406 9.56 -15.30 -8.43
CA ILE A 406 9.27 -15.14 -7.00
C ILE A 406 10.59 -14.99 -6.23
N ALA A 407 11.57 -15.87 -6.40
CA ALA A 407 12.88 -15.83 -5.74
C ALA A 407 13.68 -14.56 -6.08
N ALA A 408 13.45 -13.96 -7.26
CA ALA A 408 14.01 -12.65 -7.60
C ALA A 408 13.38 -11.50 -6.80
N ASN A 409 12.08 -11.59 -6.48
CA ASN A 409 11.33 -10.61 -5.67
C ASN A 409 11.40 -10.91 -4.16
N PHE A 410 11.78 -12.14 -3.78
CA PHE A 410 11.90 -12.64 -2.41
C PHE A 410 13.26 -13.33 -2.20
N PRO A 411 14.36 -12.57 -2.00
CA PRO A 411 15.74 -13.10 -1.95
C PRO A 411 16.07 -14.03 -0.77
N PHE A 412 15.11 -14.29 0.11
CA PHE A 412 15.20 -15.15 1.29
C PHE A 412 14.46 -16.47 1.11
N LEU A 413 13.77 -16.63 -0.02
CA LEU A 413 13.25 -17.92 -0.43
C LEU A 413 14.45 -18.78 -0.84
N ASP A 414 14.61 -19.94 -0.21
CA ASP A 414 15.63 -20.91 -0.59
C ASP A 414 15.48 -21.34 -2.05
N SER A 415 16.52 -21.95 -2.61
CA SER A 415 16.52 -22.42 -4.00
C SER A 415 15.30 -23.31 -4.29
N PHE A 416 14.80 -23.27 -5.53
CA PHE A 416 13.63 -24.05 -5.98
C PHE A 416 13.63 -25.48 -5.47
N CYS A 417 14.77 -26.17 -5.56
CA CYS A 417 15.00 -27.54 -5.10
C CYS A 417 14.94 -27.78 -3.57
N VAL A 418 14.76 -26.73 -2.76
CA VAL A 418 14.49 -26.82 -1.30
C VAL A 418 12.99 -26.67 -1.02
N LEU A 419 12.24 -26.04 -1.94
CA LEU A 419 10.81 -25.85 -1.84
C LEU A 419 10.04 -26.97 -2.53
N ASP A 420 10.47 -27.36 -3.73
CA ASP A 420 10.04 -28.56 -4.45
C ASP A 420 10.56 -29.81 -3.72
N LYS A 421 9.70 -30.39 -2.87
CA LYS A 421 10.06 -31.46 -1.94
C LYS A 421 9.93 -32.83 -2.62
N ASP A 422 8.96 -32.99 -3.50
CA ASP A 422 8.75 -34.23 -4.25
C ASP A 422 9.52 -34.28 -5.58
N GLN A 423 10.24 -33.20 -5.93
CA GLN A 423 11.11 -33.07 -7.10
C GLN A 423 10.33 -33.23 -8.42
N ASP A 424 9.08 -32.78 -8.42
CA ASP A 424 8.20 -32.89 -9.59
C ASP A 424 8.37 -31.71 -10.58
N GLY A 425 9.21 -30.72 -10.23
CA GLY A 425 9.46 -29.55 -11.06
C GLY A 425 8.41 -28.45 -10.89
N LEU A 426 7.50 -28.60 -9.93
CA LEU A 426 6.44 -27.66 -9.56
C LEU A 426 6.49 -27.42 -8.04
N ILE A 427 5.94 -26.29 -7.57
CA ILE A 427 5.77 -26.02 -6.14
C ILE A 427 4.29 -25.90 -5.84
N SER A 428 3.79 -26.86 -5.07
CA SER A 428 2.41 -26.85 -4.58
C SER A 428 2.22 -25.86 -3.42
N LYS A 429 0.96 -25.49 -3.16
CA LYS A 429 0.58 -24.66 -1.99
C LYS A 429 1.05 -25.28 -0.67
N ASP A 430 0.97 -26.59 -0.56
CA ASP A 430 1.34 -27.32 0.66
C ASP A 430 2.86 -27.31 0.89
N GLU A 431 3.66 -27.37 -0.17
CA GLU A 431 5.11 -27.28 -0.10
C GLU A 431 5.60 -25.88 0.27
N MET A 432 5.00 -24.85 -0.33
CA MET A 432 5.32 -23.48 0.02
C MET A 432 4.92 -23.15 1.46
N MET A 433 3.76 -23.64 1.93
CA MET A 433 3.38 -23.55 3.34
C MET A 433 4.35 -24.30 4.26
N ALA A 434 4.76 -25.52 3.88
CA ALA A 434 5.72 -26.30 4.64
C ALA A 434 7.09 -25.62 4.71
N TYR A 435 7.50 -24.93 3.64
CA TYR A 435 8.73 -24.15 3.61
C TYR A 435 8.74 -23.00 4.62
N PHE A 436 7.69 -22.16 4.64
CA PHE A 436 7.60 -21.04 5.59
C PHE A 436 7.57 -21.49 7.05
N LEU A 437 7.02 -22.68 7.31
CA LEU A 437 7.05 -23.32 8.63
C LEU A 437 8.44 -23.83 9.02
N ARG A 438 9.28 -24.23 8.04
CA ARG A 438 10.68 -24.66 8.27
C ARG A 438 11.64 -23.48 8.46
N ALA A 439 11.40 -22.36 7.78
CA ALA A 439 12.29 -21.19 7.77
C ALA A 439 12.31 -20.37 9.08
N ASN A 440 11.48 -20.70 10.08
CA ASN A 440 11.42 -19.99 11.37
C ASN A 440 11.70 -20.93 12.56
N PRO A 441 12.98 -21.14 12.94
CA PRO A 441 13.40 -22.16 13.91
C PRO A 441 12.85 -21.96 15.34
N VAL A 442 12.45 -20.73 15.71
CA VAL A 442 11.90 -20.42 17.05
C VAL A 442 10.55 -21.11 17.30
N LEU A 443 9.83 -21.49 16.24
CA LEU A 443 8.57 -22.22 16.32
C LEU A 443 8.74 -23.73 16.56
N GLN A 444 9.95 -24.28 16.43
CA GLN A 444 10.20 -25.72 16.62
C GLN A 444 10.11 -26.15 18.10
N CYS A 445 10.35 -25.24 19.05
CA CYS A 445 10.51 -25.63 20.46
C CYS A 445 9.20 -25.88 21.24
N LYS A 446 8.00 -25.60 20.70
CA LYS A 446 6.74 -25.75 21.46
C LYS A 446 5.54 -26.20 20.61
N MET A 447 5.71 -27.21 19.77
CA MET A 447 4.59 -27.83 19.04
C MET A 447 3.82 -28.84 19.92
N GLY A 448 2.49 -28.82 19.83
CA GLY A 448 1.58 -29.66 20.62
C GLY A 448 1.67 -31.17 20.32
N PRO A 449 0.89 -32.01 21.03
CA PRO A 449 1.08 -33.46 21.11
C PRO A 449 1.01 -34.25 19.80
N GLY A 450 0.54 -33.68 18.69
CA GLY A 450 0.50 -34.32 17.37
C GLY A 450 1.85 -34.34 16.61
N PHE A 451 2.83 -33.55 17.04
CA PHE A 451 4.20 -33.53 16.50
C PHE A 451 5.21 -34.17 17.46
N ILE A 452 4.76 -34.62 18.64
CA ILE A 452 5.58 -35.32 19.61
C ILE A 452 5.64 -36.79 19.22
N HIS A 453 6.82 -37.23 18.78
CA HIS A 453 7.09 -38.63 18.48
C HIS A 453 7.66 -39.33 19.72
N ASN A 454 7.12 -40.51 20.03
CA ASN A 454 7.67 -41.37 21.08
C ASN A 454 8.89 -42.15 20.57
N PHE A 455 10.00 -41.44 20.43
CA PHE A 455 11.25 -41.98 19.92
C PHE A 455 11.94 -42.93 20.89
N GLN A 456 12.38 -44.08 20.36
CA GLN A 456 13.26 -45.01 21.06
C GLN A 456 14.52 -45.26 20.25
N GLU A 457 15.64 -45.33 20.95
CA GLU A 457 16.92 -45.66 20.34
C GLU A 457 16.84 -47.08 19.74
N MET A 458 17.23 -47.21 18.48
CA MET A 458 17.06 -48.43 17.70
C MET A 458 18.37 -48.83 17.04
N THR A 459 18.67 -50.13 17.11
CA THR A 459 19.70 -50.75 16.29
C THR A 459 19.05 -51.25 15.00
N TYR A 460 19.46 -50.69 13.86
CA TYR A 460 18.98 -51.09 12.55
C TYR A 460 19.90 -52.17 11.98
N LEU A 461 19.32 -53.33 11.63
CA LEU A 461 20.03 -54.45 11.00
C LEU A 461 20.16 -54.29 9.48
N LYS A 462 19.50 -53.27 8.90
CA LYS A 462 19.54 -52.93 7.48
C LYS A 462 19.92 -51.46 7.31
N PRO A 463 20.59 -51.10 6.20
CA PRO A 463 20.83 -49.71 5.84
C PRO A 463 19.55 -48.87 5.96
N THR A 464 19.54 -47.87 6.83
CA THR A 464 18.36 -47.04 7.14
C THR A 464 18.75 -45.56 7.14
N PHE A 465 17.85 -44.70 6.67
CA PHE A 465 18.08 -43.27 6.49
C PHE A 465 17.21 -42.45 7.44
N CYS A 466 17.69 -41.24 7.76
CA CYS A 466 16.99 -40.28 8.60
C CYS A 466 15.92 -39.54 7.80
N GLU A 467 14.69 -39.55 8.29
CA GLU A 467 13.55 -38.88 7.64
C GLU A 467 13.64 -37.34 7.68
N HIS A 468 14.48 -36.77 8.55
CA HIS A 468 14.64 -35.32 8.66
C HIS A 468 15.60 -34.76 7.61
N CYS A 469 16.79 -35.36 7.50
CA CYS A 469 17.88 -34.83 6.67
C CYS A 469 18.20 -35.72 5.46
N ALA A 470 17.43 -36.80 5.26
CA ALA A 470 17.66 -37.85 4.26
C ALA A 470 19.02 -38.56 4.36
N GLY A 471 19.85 -38.25 5.36
CA GLY A 471 21.18 -38.81 5.54
C GLY A 471 21.18 -40.21 6.14
N PHE A 472 22.20 -41.00 5.81
CA PHE A 472 22.36 -42.37 6.31
C PHE A 472 22.57 -42.43 7.83
N LEU A 473 21.95 -43.39 8.52
CA LEU A 473 22.16 -43.62 9.96
C LEU A 473 23.44 -44.45 10.19
N TRP A 474 24.55 -43.77 10.46
CA TRP A 474 25.87 -44.39 10.63
C TRP A 474 26.03 -45.09 11.99
N GLY A 475 26.66 -46.29 11.99
CA GLY A 475 27.08 -47.02 13.19
C GLY A 475 26.80 -48.53 13.14
N ILE A 476 27.40 -49.30 14.06
CA ILE A 476 27.23 -50.76 14.15
C ILE A 476 26.00 -51.14 15.00
N ILE A 477 25.70 -50.36 16.03
CA ILE A 477 24.52 -50.48 16.90
C ILE A 477 24.00 -49.08 17.27
N LYS A 478 22.72 -48.97 17.62
CA LYS A 478 22.09 -47.70 18.07
C LYS A 478 22.30 -46.54 17.08
N GLN A 479 22.17 -46.83 15.78
CA GLN A 479 22.47 -45.88 14.72
C GLN A 479 21.51 -44.67 14.67
N GLY A 480 20.33 -44.78 15.28
CA GLY A 480 19.37 -43.69 15.35
C GLY A 480 18.18 -44.00 16.24
N TYR A 481 17.13 -43.19 16.09
CA TYR A 481 15.91 -43.26 16.87
C TYR A 481 14.74 -43.65 15.96
N LYS A 482 13.83 -44.48 16.45
CA LYS A 482 12.60 -44.89 15.79
C LYS A 482 11.38 -44.49 16.63
N CYS A 483 10.40 -43.83 16.03
CA CYS A 483 9.16 -43.52 16.72
C CYS A 483 8.31 -44.79 16.88
N LYS A 484 7.84 -45.06 18.11
CA LYS A 484 6.96 -46.21 18.39
C LYS A 484 5.57 -46.10 17.78
N ASP A 485 5.07 -44.88 17.60
CA ASP A 485 3.70 -44.64 17.18
C ASP A 485 3.54 -44.62 15.65
N CYS A 486 4.45 -43.97 14.92
CA CYS A 486 4.37 -43.87 13.45
C CYS A 486 5.52 -44.58 12.70
N GLY A 487 6.54 -45.08 13.40
CA GLY A 487 7.64 -45.83 12.79
C GLY A 487 8.72 -45.01 12.09
N VAL A 488 8.66 -43.67 12.13
CA VAL A 488 9.66 -42.79 11.50
C VAL A 488 11.05 -42.93 12.14
N ASN A 489 12.11 -42.86 11.33
CA ASN A 489 13.49 -43.03 11.77
C ASN A 489 14.27 -41.71 11.65
N CYS A 490 15.10 -41.36 12.62
CA CYS A 490 15.94 -40.15 12.54
C CYS A 490 17.27 -40.27 13.29
N HIS A 491 18.24 -39.39 13.01
CA HIS A 491 19.45 -39.27 13.84
C HIS A 491 19.10 -38.74 15.22
N LYS A 492 20.03 -38.94 16.17
CA LYS A 492 19.93 -38.38 17.52
C LYS A 492 19.76 -36.85 17.51
N GLN A 493 20.52 -36.16 16.67
CA GLN A 493 20.50 -34.69 16.54
C GLN A 493 19.26 -34.19 15.78
N CYS A 494 18.74 -35.00 14.86
CA CYS A 494 17.55 -34.68 14.07
C CYS A 494 16.24 -34.96 14.81
N ARG A 495 16.29 -35.67 15.94
CA ARG A 495 15.12 -36.08 16.72
C ARG A 495 14.25 -34.89 17.15
N GLU A 496 14.88 -33.81 17.60
CA GLU A 496 14.19 -32.62 18.10
C GLU A 496 13.83 -31.63 16.97
N LEU A 497 14.31 -31.89 15.75
CA LEU A 497 14.13 -31.04 14.57
C LEU A 497 13.12 -31.62 13.57
N LEU A 498 12.57 -32.81 13.85
CA LEU A 498 11.69 -33.53 12.94
C LEU A 498 10.28 -32.88 12.89
N VAL A 499 9.97 -32.23 11.77
CA VAL A 499 8.69 -31.52 11.51
C VAL A 499 7.58 -32.39 10.91
N LEU A 500 7.75 -33.72 10.89
CA LEU A 500 6.71 -34.65 10.44
C LEU A 500 5.66 -34.84 11.55
N ALA A 501 4.37 -34.81 11.25
CA ALA A 501 3.33 -35.13 12.24
C ALA A 501 3.32 -36.63 12.59
N CYS A 502 3.15 -36.97 13.88
CA CYS A 502 3.09 -38.36 14.32
C CYS A 502 1.68 -38.95 14.07
N ARG A 503 1.49 -39.59 12.91
CA ARG A 503 0.23 -40.27 12.56
C ARG A 503 0.34 -41.77 12.90
N ARG A 504 -0.44 -42.24 13.87
CA ARG A 504 -0.46 -43.65 14.28
C ARG A 504 -0.90 -44.54 13.13
N LEU A 505 -0.12 -45.56 12.82
CA LEU A 505 -0.51 -46.61 11.88
C LEU A 505 -1.58 -47.50 12.56
N PRO A 506 -2.78 -47.70 11.99
CA PRO A 506 -3.73 -48.66 12.57
C PRO A 506 -3.09 -50.06 12.57
N ARG A 507 -3.09 -50.70 13.75
CA ARG A 507 -2.56 -52.06 13.92
C ARG A 507 -3.29 -53.01 12.97
N SER A 508 -2.54 -53.61 12.05
CA SER A 508 -3.03 -54.68 11.19
C SER A 508 -3.30 -55.94 12.02
N THR A 509 -4.58 -56.28 12.19
CA THR A 509 -5.01 -57.63 12.55
C THR A 509 -4.84 -58.52 11.31
N SER A 510 -4.02 -59.56 11.44
CA SER A 510 -3.86 -60.76 10.59
C SER A 510 -4.19 -60.66 9.09
N LEU A 511 -3.16 -60.80 8.24
CA LEU A 511 -3.28 -61.02 6.80
C LEU A 511 -4.09 -62.28 6.47
N GLY A 512 -5.19 -62.10 5.73
CA GLY A 512 -5.60 -62.97 4.63
C GLY A 512 -5.35 -62.23 3.32
N SER A 513 -4.59 -62.84 2.42
CA SER A 513 -4.14 -62.34 1.11
C SER A 513 -5.27 -61.85 0.19
N VAL A 514 -5.09 -60.72 -0.52
CA VAL A 514 -5.20 -60.53 -2.00
C VAL A 514 -4.66 -59.12 -2.39
N SER A 515 -4.00 -59.05 -3.56
CA SER A 515 -3.25 -58.00 -4.26
C SER A 515 -4.03 -56.71 -4.67
N PRO A 516 -3.35 -55.65 -5.19
CA PRO A 516 -3.79 -54.25 -5.12
C PRO A 516 -4.59 -53.75 -6.34
N GLY A 517 -5.56 -52.87 -6.10
CA GLY A 517 -6.29 -52.16 -7.14
C GLY A 517 -6.80 -50.78 -6.69
N ALA A 518 -6.32 -49.75 -7.38
CA ALA A 518 -6.91 -48.43 -7.66
C ALA A 518 -7.51 -47.60 -6.50
N LEU A 519 -6.79 -46.52 -6.14
CA LEU A 519 -7.37 -45.36 -5.44
C LEU A 519 -8.12 -44.49 -6.45
N THR A 520 -9.44 -44.38 -6.31
CA THR A 520 -10.27 -43.37 -6.96
C THR A 520 -10.68 -42.29 -5.95
N HIS A 521 -10.69 -41.05 -6.44
CA HIS A 521 -11.18 -39.83 -5.80
C HIS A 521 -12.58 -39.99 -5.14
N SER A 522 -12.76 -39.40 -3.95
CA SER A 522 -14.06 -38.87 -3.48
C SER A 522 -13.80 -37.85 -2.35
N SER A 523 -14.00 -36.54 -2.60
CA SER A 523 -15.20 -35.71 -2.39
C SER A 523 -15.28 -35.07 -0.99
N LEU A 524 -15.13 -33.74 -0.97
CA LEU A 524 -15.37 -32.82 0.16
C LEU A 524 -16.84 -32.80 0.62
N PRO A 525 -17.14 -32.53 1.91
CA PRO A 525 -18.45 -32.08 2.34
C PRO A 525 -18.62 -30.56 2.16
N SER A 526 -19.85 -30.19 1.84
CA SER A 526 -20.34 -28.90 1.34
C SER A 526 -20.32 -27.75 2.36
N SER A 527 -20.10 -26.53 1.85
CA SER A 527 -20.16 -25.24 2.57
C SER A 527 -21.57 -24.85 3.03
N PRO A 528 -21.74 -24.14 4.16
CA PRO A 528 -22.92 -23.34 4.43
C PRO A 528 -22.82 -21.95 3.77
N ALA A 529 -23.95 -21.45 3.28
CA ALA A 529 -24.11 -20.19 2.55
C ALA A 529 -23.88 -18.94 3.43
N LEU A 530 -23.24 -17.92 2.84
CA LEU A 530 -23.01 -16.58 3.41
C LEU A 530 -24.28 -15.70 3.31
N PRO A 531 -24.63 -14.93 4.35
CA PRO A 531 -25.56 -13.80 4.22
C PRO A 531 -24.85 -12.57 3.64
N ALA A 532 -25.58 -11.79 2.85
CA ALA A 532 -25.15 -10.54 2.25
C ALA A 532 -24.83 -9.46 3.30
N CYS A 533 -23.61 -8.91 3.27
CA CYS A 533 -23.21 -7.78 4.10
C CYS A 533 -23.27 -6.46 3.30
N LYS A 534 -23.92 -5.48 3.93
CA LYS A 534 -24.16 -4.11 3.47
C LYS A 534 -22.87 -3.29 3.50
N GLY A 535 -22.70 -2.40 2.54
CA GLY A 535 -21.53 -1.54 2.38
C GLY A 535 -21.27 -0.62 3.57
N THR A 536 -20.07 -0.71 4.13
CA THR A 536 -19.47 0.30 4.99
C THR A 536 -18.72 1.30 4.12
N THR A 537 -19.06 2.58 4.24
CA THR A 537 -18.38 3.70 3.60
C THR A 537 -16.90 3.76 3.98
N ASN A 538 -16.02 3.61 2.99
CA ASN A 538 -14.57 3.81 3.09
C ASN A 538 -14.26 5.31 3.32
N CYS A 539 -14.35 5.78 4.56
CA CYS A 539 -13.81 7.09 4.93
C CYS A 539 -12.31 6.96 5.27
N ILE A 540 -11.54 8.02 5.06
CA ILE A 540 -10.18 8.12 5.61
C ILE A 540 -10.32 7.97 7.12
N ASN A 541 -9.70 6.95 7.71
CA ASN A 541 -9.81 6.68 9.14
C ASN A 541 -8.94 7.67 9.93
N VAL A 542 -9.39 8.92 10.00
CA VAL A 542 -8.73 10.02 10.71
C VAL A 542 -8.99 9.94 12.24
N GLN A 543 -9.77 8.96 12.70
CA GLN A 543 -10.18 8.83 14.11
C GLN A 543 -9.15 8.15 15.03
N VAL A 544 -7.98 7.74 14.52
CA VAL A 544 -7.05 6.88 15.30
C VAL A 544 -6.27 7.63 16.40
N LEU A 545 -6.31 8.96 16.47
CA LEU A 545 -5.59 9.72 17.51
C LEU A 545 -6.42 10.06 18.76
N ASN A 546 -7.73 9.80 18.79
CA ASN A 546 -8.61 10.28 19.88
C ASN A 546 -9.17 9.15 20.78
N SER A 547 -8.30 8.29 21.34
CA SER A 547 -8.72 7.33 22.37
C SER A 547 -8.59 7.84 23.82
N HIS A 548 -8.36 9.14 24.02
CA HIS A 548 -8.23 9.74 25.36
C HIS A 548 -8.93 11.10 25.51
N GLU A 549 -10.23 11.22 25.23
CA GLU A 549 -11.09 12.22 25.91
C GLU A 549 -12.48 11.61 26.16
N PRO A 550 -13.04 11.70 27.39
CA PRO A 550 -14.43 11.34 27.65
C PRO A 550 -15.38 12.45 27.15
N CYS A 551 -16.63 12.04 26.89
CA CYS A 551 -17.79 12.81 26.40
C CYS A 551 -17.86 14.31 26.75
#